data_AF-A0A9X8P491-F1
#
_entry.id   AF-A0A9X8P491-F1
#
_cell.length_a   1.000
_cell.length_b   1.000
_cell.length_c   1.000
_cell.angle_alpha   90.00
_cell.angle_beta   90.00
_cell.angle_gamma   90.00
#
_symmetry.space_group_name_H-M   'P 1'
#
loop_
_entity.id
_entity.type
_entity.pdbx_description
1 polymer ?
#
loop_
_entity_poly.entity_id
_entity_poly.type
_entity_poly.pdbx_seq_one_letter_code
_entity_poly.pdbx_strand_id
1 'polypeptide(L)'
;MLKISFFTLFAVYLKESTIRHPDILGIKDFSPIELVSQGYELVGEPADFHFYEKDYVVGHHNKKLNIVFKHYFYLGENAGNGLSVGGGASLISLLQGYKAVCLLDGIIEPTLDFYFSDDKKDGAVILEHSIVVRFSQSSQRGQYSVVTIESDFSESTQFQMASTNAVKKTMHAYDSTLPLSKSMLRKKSRAFCRLAKFLSV
;
A
#
# COMPACT_ATOMS: atom_id res chain seq x y z
N MET A 1 11.10 -4.37 -16.67
CA MET A 1 10.68 -5.38 -15.68
C MET A 1 11.74 -5.41 -14.58
N LEU A 2 11.33 -5.31 -13.32
CA LEU A 2 12.27 -5.39 -12.20
C LEU A 2 12.68 -6.84 -11.96
N LYS A 3 13.89 -7.03 -11.42
CA LYS A 3 14.42 -8.35 -11.04
C LYS A 3 13.85 -8.87 -9.71
N ILE A 4 13.11 -8.03 -8.98
CA ILE A 4 12.48 -8.34 -7.71
C ILE A 4 11.00 -8.73 -7.90
N SER A 5 10.50 -9.62 -7.04
CA SER A 5 9.07 -9.96 -7.01
C SER A 5 8.26 -8.89 -6.26
N PHE A 6 6.96 -8.80 -6.51
CA PHE A 6 6.06 -7.89 -5.79
C PHE A 6 6.10 -8.12 -4.27
N PHE A 7 6.10 -9.39 -3.83
CA PHE A 7 6.12 -9.69 -2.40
C PHE A 7 7.46 -9.34 -1.74
N THR A 8 8.57 -9.55 -2.45
CA THR A 8 9.88 -9.13 -1.95
C THR A 8 9.97 -7.62 -1.87
N LEU A 9 9.44 -6.90 -2.88
CA LEU A 9 9.36 -5.44 -2.85
C LEU A 9 8.50 -4.93 -1.68
N PHE A 10 7.35 -5.57 -1.46
CA PHE A 10 6.49 -5.25 -0.31
C PHE A 10 7.18 -5.54 1.02
N ALA A 11 7.91 -6.65 1.15
CA ALA A 11 8.66 -6.96 2.36
C ALA A 11 9.77 -5.93 2.65
N VAL A 12 10.47 -5.43 1.63
CA VAL A 12 11.41 -4.31 1.77
C VAL A 12 10.68 -3.07 2.29
N TYR A 13 9.55 -2.73 1.66
CA TYR A 13 8.73 -1.59 2.06
C TYR A 13 8.24 -1.70 3.51
N LEU A 14 7.86 -2.90 3.96
CA LEU A 14 7.41 -3.14 5.34
C LEU A 14 8.50 -2.85 6.38
N LYS A 15 9.77 -3.13 6.07
CA LYS A 15 10.88 -2.98 7.01
C LYS A 15 11.36 -1.54 7.14
N GLU A 16 11.31 -0.79 6.04
CA GLU A 16 11.89 0.55 5.97
C GLU A 16 10.82 1.65 5.90
N SER A 17 9.54 1.28 5.76
CA SER A 17 8.41 2.15 5.42
C SER A 17 8.60 2.94 4.11
N THR A 18 9.71 2.75 3.40
CA THR A 18 10.06 3.44 2.17
C THR A 18 11.11 2.60 1.43
N ILE A 19 11.21 2.72 0.12
CA ILE A 19 12.30 2.09 -0.64
C ILE A 19 13.53 3.00 -0.58
N ARG A 20 14.55 2.62 0.20
CA ARG A 20 15.80 3.41 0.32
C ARG A 20 16.87 3.04 -0.71
N HIS A 21 16.74 1.87 -1.32
CA HIS A 21 17.73 1.31 -2.23
C HIS A 21 17.34 1.56 -3.70
N PRO A 22 17.87 2.62 -4.35
CA PRO A 22 17.52 3.00 -5.72
C PRO A 22 17.89 1.92 -6.76
N ASP A 23 18.88 1.08 -6.46
CA ASP A 23 19.32 -0.01 -7.33
C ASP A 23 18.22 -1.07 -7.56
N ILE A 24 17.28 -1.22 -6.62
CA ILE A 24 16.08 -2.07 -6.78
C ILE A 24 15.27 -1.63 -8.02
N LEU A 25 15.26 -0.34 -8.31
CA LEU A 25 14.55 0.29 -9.43
C LEU A 25 15.44 0.50 -10.67
N GLY A 26 16.73 0.15 -10.55
CA GLY A 26 17.74 0.30 -11.60
C GLY A 26 18.21 1.74 -11.80
N ILE A 27 18.11 2.59 -10.77
CA ILE A 27 18.57 3.99 -10.80
C ILE A 27 19.71 4.21 -9.81
N LYS A 28 20.48 5.29 -9.96
CA LYS A 28 21.65 5.57 -9.10
C LYS A 28 21.27 6.15 -7.74
N ASP A 29 20.36 7.10 -7.76
CA ASP A 29 19.85 7.82 -6.60
C ASP A 29 18.44 8.34 -6.89
N PHE A 30 17.80 8.92 -5.88
CA PHE A 30 16.48 9.52 -5.99
C PHE A 30 16.53 11.03 -6.27
N SER A 31 17.63 11.56 -6.81
CA SER A 31 17.67 12.98 -7.18
C SER A 31 16.70 13.27 -8.35
N PRO A 32 16.10 14.47 -8.40
CA PRO A 32 15.26 14.86 -9.55
C PRO A 32 15.96 14.71 -10.90
N ILE A 33 17.27 14.98 -10.96
CA ILE A 33 18.07 14.87 -12.18
C ILE A 33 18.13 13.41 -12.65
N GLU A 34 18.46 12.48 -11.74
CA GLU A 34 18.50 11.05 -12.07
C GLU A 34 17.11 10.55 -12.47
N LEU A 35 16.06 10.89 -11.70
CA LEU A 35 14.68 10.48 -11.99
C LEU A 35 14.23 10.92 -13.39
N VAL A 36 14.43 12.19 -13.75
CA VAL A 36 14.12 12.70 -15.10
C VAL A 36 14.96 11.98 -16.16
N SER A 37 16.26 11.80 -15.92
CA SER A 37 17.15 11.11 -16.88
C SER A 37 16.76 9.65 -17.12
N GLN A 38 16.13 9.01 -16.12
CA GLN A 38 15.62 7.65 -16.20
C GLN A 38 14.18 7.60 -16.72
N GLY A 39 13.61 8.73 -17.17
CA GLY A 39 12.28 8.77 -17.77
C GLY A 39 11.14 8.66 -16.76
N TYR A 40 11.33 9.16 -15.54
CA TYR A 40 10.22 9.40 -14.63
C TYR A 40 9.45 10.65 -15.04
N GLU A 41 8.14 10.61 -14.89
CA GLU A 41 7.24 11.72 -15.19
C GLU A 41 7.02 12.56 -13.94
N LEU A 42 7.19 13.87 -14.05
CA LEU A 42 6.88 14.82 -12.98
C LEU A 42 5.36 15.06 -12.92
N VAL A 43 4.80 14.92 -11.72
CA VAL A 43 3.40 15.23 -11.43
C VAL A 43 3.34 16.25 -10.29
N GLY A 44 2.64 17.35 -10.53
CA GLY A 44 2.54 18.49 -9.60
C GLY A 44 3.53 19.61 -9.92
N GLU A 45 3.64 20.57 -9.00
CA GLU A 45 4.50 21.75 -9.13
C GLU A 45 5.73 21.59 -8.22
N PRO A 46 6.98 21.65 -8.75
CA PRO A 46 8.20 21.54 -7.95
C PRO A 46 8.31 22.51 -6.76
N ALA A 47 7.68 23.69 -6.86
CA ALA A 47 7.62 24.66 -5.78
C ALA A 47 6.63 24.30 -4.65
N ASP A 48 5.89 23.19 -4.77
CA ASP A 48 4.96 22.66 -3.77
C ASP A 48 5.17 21.14 -3.62
N PHE A 49 4.18 20.43 -3.07
CA PHE A 49 4.14 18.99 -3.04
C PHE A 49 4.02 18.42 -4.47
N HIS A 50 4.99 17.61 -4.85
CA HIS A 50 5.05 16.98 -6.16
C HIS A 50 5.67 15.59 -6.05
N PHE A 51 5.60 14.83 -7.14
CA PHE A 51 6.28 13.54 -7.21
C PHE A 51 6.71 13.20 -8.61
N TYR A 52 7.66 12.27 -8.68
CA TYR A 52 8.08 11.62 -9.92
C TYR A 52 7.52 10.21 -9.94
N GLU A 53 6.88 9.83 -11.05
CA GLU A 53 6.33 8.49 -11.19
C GLU A 53 6.83 7.74 -12.42
N LYS A 54 6.89 6.41 -12.32
CA LYS A 54 7.27 5.54 -13.43
C LYS A 54 6.65 4.16 -13.31
N ASP A 55 6.22 3.64 -14.45
CA ASP A 55 5.69 2.28 -14.58
C ASP A 55 6.80 1.23 -14.49
N TYR A 56 6.52 0.18 -13.72
CA TYR A 56 7.32 -1.02 -13.62
C TYR A 56 6.45 -2.27 -13.76
N VAL A 57 7.11 -3.35 -14.17
CA VAL A 57 6.52 -4.68 -14.19
C VAL A 57 7.32 -5.55 -13.23
N VAL A 58 6.64 -6.19 -12.29
CA VAL A 58 7.23 -7.12 -11.32
C VAL A 58 6.65 -8.52 -11.47
N GLY A 59 7.40 -9.53 -11.02
CA GLY A 59 6.86 -10.88 -10.89
C GLY A 59 5.87 -10.98 -9.73
N HIS A 60 4.73 -11.63 -9.94
CA HIS A 60 3.74 -11.91 -8.90
C HIS A 60 3.17 -13.32 -9.09
N HIS A 61 3.62 -14.27 -8.26
CA HIS A 61 3.41 -15.70 -8.48
C HIS A 61 3.83 -16.10 -9.91
N ASN A 62 2.95 -16.77 -10.65
CA ASN A 62 3.19 -17.20 -12.04
C ASN A 62 2.76 -16.14 -13.07
N LYS A 63 2.63 -14.87 -12.67
CA LYS A 63 2.14 -13.77 -13.50
C LYS A 63 3.03 -12.54 -13.37
N LYS A 64 2.79 -11.57 -14.27
CA LYS A 64 3.34 -10.22 -14.19
C LYS A 64 2.31 -9.28 -13.57
N LEU A 65 2.79 -8.32 -12.80
CA LEU A 65 1.98 -7.28 -12.16
C LEU A 65 2.57 -5.92 -12.52
N ASN A 66 1.72 -5.01 -13.01
CA ASN A 66 2.11 -3.63 -13.24
C ASN A 66 2.03 -2.86 -11.93
N ILE A 67 3.07 -2.09 -11.64
CA ILE A 67 3.13 -1.17 -10.51
C ILE A 67 3.61 0.19 -11.01
N VAL A 68 3.18 1.25 -10.34
CA VAL A 68 3.72 2.60 -10.53
C VAL A 68 4.49 2.94 -9.28
N PHE A 69 5.79 3.20 -9.39
CA PHE A 69 6.56 3.74 -8.27
C PHE A 69 6.45 5.25 -8.29
N LYS A 70 6.20 5.85 -7.12
CA LYS A 70 6.08 7.30 -6.92
C LYS A 70 7.11 7.75 -5.90
N HIS A 71 7.91 8.76 -6.23
CA HIS A 71 8.85 9.38 -5.30
C HIS A 71 8.41 10.81 -4.99
N TYR A 72 8.09 11.07 -3.73
CA TYR A 72 7.47 12.30 -3.26
C TYR A 72 8.50 13.31 -2.78
N PHE A 73 8.24 14.57 -3.11
CA PHE A 73 9.02 15.73 -2.67
C PHE A 73 8.09 16.80 -2.09
N TYR A 74 8.62 17.55 -1.14
CA TYR A 74 7.99 18.78 -0.66
C TYR A 74 9.04 19.88 -0.54
N LEU A 75 8.80 21.02 -1.22
CA LEU A 75 9.74 22.14 -1.26
C LEU A 75 11.17 21.73 -1.66
N GLY A 76 11.29 20.71 -2.53
CA GLY A 76 12.57 20.16 -2.99
C GLY A 76 13.22 19.14 -2.06
N GLU A 77 12.67 18.91 -0.86
CA GLU A 77 13.16 17.87 0.06
C GLU A 77 12.48 16.53 -0.18
N ASN A 78 13.21 15.44 0.06
CA ASN A 78 12.68 14.09 -0.04
C ASN A 78 11.60 13.88 1.05
N ALA A 79 10.39 13.52 0.62
CA ALA A 79 9.32 13.17 1.55
C ALA A 79 9.25 11.66 1.75
N GLY A 80 9.41 10.87 0.69
CA GLY A 80 9.38 9.40 0.72
C GLY A 80 8.90 8.81 -0.60
N ASN A 81 8.40 7.58 -0.59
CA ASN A 81 7.87 6.95 -1.81
C ASN A 81 6.67 6.04 -1.56
N GLY A 82 5.98 5.69 -2.63
CA GLY A 82 4.81 4.83 -2.61
C GLY A 82 4.68 4.01 -3.89
N LEU A 83 3.76 3.06 -3.86
CA LEU A 83 3.48 2.14 -4.96
C LEU A 83 1.99 2.19 -5.30
N SER A 84 1.66 2.45 -6.56
CA SER A 84 0.34 2.12 -7.09
C SER A 84 0.38 0.75 -7.76
N VAL A 85 -0.68 -0.03 -7.66
CA VAL A 85 -0.75 -1.42 -8.15
C VAL A 85 -1.87 -1.53 -9.17
N GLY A 86 -1.53 -1.91 -10.41
CA GLY A 86 -2.43 -1.95 -11.56
C GLY A 86 -3.49 -3.06 -11.56
N GLY A 87 -3.85 -3.58 -10.38
CA GLY A 87 -4.79 -4.69 -10.19
C GLY A 87 -4.14 -6.08 -10.32
N GLY A 88 -4.75 -7.08 -9.67
CA GLY A 88 -4.29 -8.48 -9.70
C GLY A 88 -3.57 -8.95 -8.44
N ALA A 89 -3.12 -8.03 -7.57
CA ALA A 89 -2.65 -8.36 -6.24
C ALA A 89 -3.84 -8.46 -5.26
N SER A 90 -4.09 -9.64 -4.71
CA SER A 90 -5.13 -9.87 -3.70
C SER A 90 -4.73 -9.27 -2.35
N LEU A 91 -5.64 -8.54 -1.70
CA LEU A 91 -5.41 -8.05 -0.34
C LEU A 91 -5.16 -9.21 0.64
N ILE A 92 -5.94 -10.29 0.56
CA ILE A 92 -5.77 -11.44 1.47
C ILE A 92 -4.39 -12.07 1.28
N SER A 93 -3.92 -12.22 0.04
CA SER A 93 -2.59 -12.76 -0.23
C SER A 93 -1.48 -11.83 0.28
N LEU A 94 -1.66 -10.52 0.15
CA LEU A 94 -0.74 -9.52 0.73
C LEU A 94 -0.66 -9.66 2.25
N LEU A 95 -1.81 -9.74 2.93
CA LEU A 95 -1.90 -9.88 4.38
C LEU A 95 -1.33 -11.21 4.89
N GLN A 96 -1.48 -12.30 4.13
CA GLN A 96 -0.81 -13.57 4.42
C GLN A 96 0.71 -13.42 4.34
N GLY A 97 1.22 -12.74 3.31
CA GLY A 97 2.64 -12.44 3.17
C GLY A 97 3.16 -11.58 4.32
N TYR A 98 2.42 -10.54 4.71
CA TYR A 98 2.71 -9.71 5.87
C TYR A 98 2.82 -10.53 7.16
N LYS A 99 1.80 -11.34 7.49
CA LYS A 99 1.82 -12.23 8.67
C LYS A 99 3.04 -13.16 8.65
N ALA A 100 3.43 -13.68 7.49
CA ALA A 100 4.62 -14.52 7.36
C ALA A 100 5.93 -13.75 7.61
N VAL A 101 6.06 -12.51 7.13
CA VAL A 101 7.21 -11.64 7.42
C VAL A 101 7.29 -11.33 8.92
N CYS A 102 6.17 -10.93 9.53
CA CYS A 102 6.09 -10.69 10.97
C CYS A 102 6.51 -11.90 11.79
N LEU A 103 6.04 -13.10 11.43
CA LEU A 103 6.40 -14.34 12.12
C LEU A 103 7.91 -14.63 12.03
N LEU A 104 8.54 -14.39 10.87
CA LEU A 104 9.99 -14.53 10.70
C LEU A 104 10.77 -13.53 11.55
N ASP A 105 10.23 -12.34 11.75
CA ASP A 105 10.80 -11.29 12.60
C ASP A 105 10.39 -11.45 14.10
N GLY A 106 9.72 -12.55 14.47
CA GLY A 106 9.33 -12.88 15.85
C GLY A 106 8.08 -12.17 16.38
N ILE A 107 7.34 -11.48 15.52
CA ILE A 107 6.10 -10.76 15.85
C ILE A 107 4.92 -11.74 15.72
N ILE A 108 4.31 -12.08 16.86
CA ILE A 108 3.24 -13.08 16.96
C ILE A 108 1.88 -12.48 16.58
N GLU A 109 1.62 -11.24 17.00
CA GLU A 109 0.36 -10.53 16.79
C GLU A 109 0.62 -9.19 16.09
N PRO A 110 0.72 -9.19 14.75
CA PRO A 110 0.97 -7.96 14.01
C PRO A 110 -0.25 -7.03 14.05
N THR A 111 0.00 -5.72 14.14
CA THR A 111 -1.09 -4.73 14.25
C THR A 111 -1.71 -4.45 12.89
N LEU A 112 -3.05 -4.47 12.84
CA LEU A 112 -3.85 -4.31 11.63
C LEU A 112 -5.10 -3.47 11.91
N ASP A 113 -5.10 -2.20 11.51
CA ASP A 113 -6.26 -1.32 11.66
C ASP A 113 -7.00 -1.18 10.32
N PHE A 114 -8.23 -1.69 10.24
CA PHE A 114 -9.02 -1.62 9.02
C PHE A 114 -9.92 -0.38 8.99
N TYR A 115 -10.02 0.21 7.81
CA TYR A 115 -10.88 1.34 7.50
C TYR A 115 -11.59 1.08 6.18
N PHE A 116 -12.83 1.55 6.05
CA PHE A 116 -13.59 1.39 4.83
C PHE A 116 -14.45 2.60 4.51
N SER A 117 -14.74 2.77 3.22
CA SER A 117 -15.83 3.63 2.74
C SER A 117 -17.19 3.20 3.32
N ASP A 118 -18.21 4.04 3.15
CA ASP A 118 -19.58 3.72 3.57
C ASP A 118 -20.13 2.47 2.90
N ASP A 119 -19.94 2.38 1.58
CA ASP A 119 -20.40 1.27 0.77
C ASP A 119 -19.52 0.01 0.85
N LYS A 120 -18.39 0.11 1.57
CA LYS A 120 -17.37 -0.94 1.73
C LYS A 120 -16.78 -1.42 0.41
N LYS A 121 -16.88 -0.66 -0.68
CA LYS A 121 -16.17 -1.01 -1.93
C LYS A 121 -14.69 -0.67 -1.87
N ASP A 122 -14.36 0.39 -1.14
CA ASP A 122 -12.99 0.83 -0.92
C ASP A 122 -12.64 0.73 0.56
N GLY A 123 -11.35 0.57 0.81
CA GLY A 123 -10.85 0.57 2.16
C GLY A 123 -9.34 0.75 2.21
N ALA A 124 -8.86 0.80 3.43
CA ALA A 124 -7.46 0.83 3.75
C ALA A 124 -7.21 -0.05 4.97
N VAL A 125 -6.03 -0.64 5.03
CA VAL A 125 -5.51 -1.24 6.25
C VAL A 125 -4.22 -0.51 6.61
N ILE A 126 -4.11 -0.11 7.86
CA ILE A 126 -2.88 0.46 8.42
C ILE A 126 -2.13 -0.68 9.10
N LEU A 127 -0.91 -0.94 8.63
CA LEU A 127 0.04 -1.94 9.15
C LEU A 127 1.09 -1.21 9.98
N GLU A 128 1.45 -1.77 11.14
CA GLU A 128 2.50 -1.22 12.03
C GLU A 128 2.37 0.31 12.25
N HIS A 129 1.13 0.78 12.40
CA HIS A 129 0.73 2.17 12.66
C HIS A 129 1.02 3.21 11.57
N SER A 130 1.83 2.90 10.55
CA SER A 130 2.34 3.91 9.60
C SER A 130 2.22 3.52 8.13
N ILE A 131 2.09 2.22 7.80
CA ILE A 131 2.02 1.76 6.41
C ILE A 131 0.56 1.59 6.02
N VAL A 132 0.12 2.36 5.03
CA VAL A 132 -1.23 2.34 4.50
C VAL A 132 -1.27 1.47 3.23
N VAL A 133 -2.05 0.40 3.27
CA VAL A 133 -2.43 -0.37 2.09
C VAL A 133 -3.87 -0.02 1.72
N ARG A 134 -4.05 0.75 0.64
CA ARG A 134 -5.38 0.99 0.06
C ARG A 134 -5.79 -0.17 -0.83
N PHE A 135 -7.05 -0.52 -0.77
CA PHE A 135 -7.63 -1.60 -1.55
C PHE A 135 -9.03 -1.25 -2.03
N SER A 136 -9.42 -1.83 -3.16
CA SER A 136 -10.74 -1.62 -3.74
C SER A 136 -11.32 -2.91 -4.28
N GLN A 137 -12.64 -2.93 -4.36
CA GLN A 137 -13.41 -3.97 -5.01
C GLN A 137 -13.70 -3.55 -6.45
N SER A 138 -12.85 -3.97 -7.38
CA SER A 138 -13.00 -3.68 -8.81
C SER A 138 -14.21 -4.36 -9.47
N SER A 139 -14.82 -5.38 -8.84
CA SER A 139 -16.03 -6.03 -9.33
C SER A 139 -16.93 -6.55 -8.22
N GLN A 140 -18.26 -6.51 -8.41
CA GLN A 140 -19.25 -6.92 -7.39
C GLN A 140 -19.10 -8.37 -6.89
N ARG A 141 -18.46 -9.26 -7.67
CA ARG A 141 -18.21 -10.67 -7.32
C ARG A 141 -16.76 -10.96 -6.89
N GLY A 142 -15.86 -9.97 -7.00
CA GLY A 142 -14.43 -10.12 -6.77
C GLY A 142 -14.02 -10.10 -5.30
N GLN A 143 -12.72 -10.28 -5.08
CA GLN A 143 -12.02 -10.00 -3.83
C GLN A 143 -11.51 -8.55 -3.82
N TYR A 144 -11.11 -8.03 -2.66
CA TYR A 144 -10.37 -6.78 -2.63
C TYR A 144 -9.01 -6.95 -3.29
N SER A 145 -8.67 -6.00 -4.16
CA SER A 145 -7.36 -5.89 -4.78
C SER A 145 -6.61 -4.72 -4.16
N VAL A 146 -5.31 -4.90 -3.97
CA VAL A 146 -4.41 -3.81 -3.54
C VAL A 146 -4.36 -2.77 -4.65
N VAL A 147 -4.49 -1.50 -4.26
CA VAL A 147 -4.47 -0.34 -5.16
C VAL A 147 -3.24 0.50 -4.90
N THR A 148 -2.92 0.76 -3.63
CA THR A 148 -1.79 1.62 -3.26
C THR A 148 -1.14 1.08 -1.98
N ILE A 149 0.18 1.20 -1.90
CA ILE A 149 0.97 0.98 -0.70
C ILE A 149 1.79 2.24 -0.48
N GLU A 150 1.54 2.92 0.63
CA GLU A 150 2.20 4.16 1.02
C GLU A 150 2.50 4.11 2.52
N SER A 151 3.35 5.00 3.01
CA SER A 151 3.58 5.18 4.44
C SER A 151 3.38 6.63 4.84
N ASP A 152 3.36 6.85 6.15
CA ASP A 152 3.66 8.17 6.66
C ASP A 152 5.13 8.55 6.37
N PHE A 153 5.36 9.83 6.12
CA PHE A 153 6.67 10.36 5.72
C PHE A 153 7.52 10.63 6.96
N SER A 154 8.19 9.58 7.47
CA SER A 154 8.96 9.65 8.72
C SER A 154 10.08 10.71 8.71
N GLU A 155 10.62 11.02 7.54
CA GLU A 155 11.70 11.99 7.35
C GLU A 155 11.21 13.45 7.27
N SER A 156 9.90 13.68 7.12
CA SER A 156 9.30 15.02 7.08
C SER A 156 8.50 15.31 8.35
N THR A 157 8.91 16.33 9.12
CA THR A 157 8.20 16.78 10.33
C THR A 157 6.76 17.23 10.06
N GLN A 158 6.48 17.74 8.86
CA GLN A 158 5.16 18.25 8.47
C GLN A 158 4.20 17.13 8.04
N PHE A 159 4.72 16.00 7.55
CA PHE A 159 3.91 14.93 6.96
C PHE A 159 4.07 13.56 7.66
N GLN A 160 4.51 13.57 8.92
CA GLN A 160 4.70 12.37 9.77
C GLN A 160 3.45 11.50 9.95
N MET A 161 2.27 12.01 9.60
CA MET A 161 1.00 11.27 9.69
C MET A 161 0.10 11.50 8.46
N ALA A 162 0.67 11.91 7.32
CA ALA A 162 -0.12 12.34 6.18
C ALA A 162 -1.02 11.21 5.62
N SER A 163 -0.44 10.03 5.41
CA SER A 163 -1.11 8.88 4.82
C SER A 163 -2.16 8.32 5.78
N THR A 164 -1.80 8.14 7.05
CA THR A 164 -2.71 7.58 8.05
C THR A 164 -3.83 8.55 8.43
N ASN A 165 -3.55 9.86 8.54
CA ASN A 165 -4.60 10.85 8.77
C ASN A 165 -5.54 10.99 7.58
N ALA A 166 -5.04 10.88 6.34
CA ALA A 166 -5.90 10.88 5.16
C ALA A 166 -6.92 9.74 5.21
N VAL A 167 -6.50 8.53 5.62
CA VAL A 167 -7.42 7.39 5.83
C VAL A 167 -8.41 7.70 6.95
N LYS A 168 -7.93 8.08 8.13
CA LYS A 168 -8.77 8.33 9.32
C LYS A 168 -9.81 9.44 9.10
N LYS A 169 -9.52 10.42 8.25
CA LYS A 169 -10.44 11.52 7.91
C LYS A 169 -11.46 11.16 6.85
N THR A 170 -11.19 10.17 5.99
CA THR A 170 -12.02 9.87 4.81
C THR A 170 -12.75 8.54 4.89
N MET A 171 -12.45 7.71 5.89
CA MET A 171 -12.99 6.35 6.03
C MET A 171 -13.36 6.04 7.47
N HIS A 172 -14.22 5.04 7.64
CA HIS A 172 -14.67 4.59 8.96
C HIS A 172 -13.86 3.41 9.44
N ALA A 173 -13.32 3.53 10.66
CA ALA A 173 -12.67 2.44 11.35
C ALA A 173 -13.61 1.22 11.45
N TYR A 174 -13.04 0.04 11.24
CA TYR A 174 -13.71 -1.23 11.37
C TYR A 174 -13.04 -2.03 12.47
N ASP A 175 -13.81 -2.28 13.52
CA ASP A 175 -13.39 -3.16 14.59
C ASP A 175 -13.44 -4.61 14.10
N SER A 176 -12.26 -5.17 13.86
CA SER A 176 -12.07 -6.55 13.40
C SER A 176 -12.43 -7.59 14.46
N THR A 177 -12.53 -7.19 15.73
CA THR A 177 -12.88 -8.07 16.85
C THR A 177 -14.40 -8.28 16.99
N LEU A 178 -15.21 -7.43 16.36
CA LEU A 178 -16.66 -7.54 16.44
C LEU A 178 -17.16 -8.73 15.60
N PRO A 179 -17.86 -9.71 16.21
CA PRO A 179 -18.42 -10.83 15.49
C PRO A 179 -19.47 -10.35 14.49
N LEU A 180 -19.24 -10.60 13.20
CA LEU A 180 -20.22 -10.31 12.17
C LEU A 180 -21.43 -11.23 12.33
N SER A 181 -22.55 -10.68 12.76
CA SER A 181 -23.80 -11.45 12.77
C SER A 181 -24.17 -11.90 11.36
N LYS A 182 -24.73 -13.11 11.23
CA LYS A 182 -25.15 -13.68 9.94
C LYS A 182 -26.13 -12.78 9.17
N SER A 183 -26.92 -11.96 9.88
CA SER A 183 -27.86 -11.01 9.28
C SER A 183 -27.14 -9.79 8.70
N MET A 184 -26.08 -9.29 9.34
CA MET A 184 -25.27 -8.17 8.82
C MET A 184 -24.47 -8.56 7.58
N LEU A 185 -23.98 -9.81 7.48
CA LEU A 185 -23.28 -10.32 6.30
C LEU A 185 -24.14 -10.36 5.03
N ARG A 186 -25.48 -10.53 5.15
CA ARG A 186 -26.39 -10.66 3.99
C ARG A 186 -26.57 -9.37 3.19
N LYS A 187 -26.26 -8.20 3.77
CA LYS A 187 -26.37 -6.89 3.10
C LYS A 187 -25.02 -6.32 2.62
N LYS A 188 -23.91 -7.06 2.83
CA LYS A 188 -22.55 -6.59 2.55
C LYS A 188 -21.98 -7.23 1.28
N SER A 189 -20.95 -6.61 0.71
CA SER A 189 -20.31 -7.13 -0.49
C SER A 189 -19.63 -8.48 -0.21
N ARG A 190 -19.55 -9.36 -1.23
CA ARG A 190 -18.85 -10.66 -1.09
C ARG A 190 -17.37 -10.50 -0.75
N ALA A 191 -16.72 -9.43 -1.24
CA ALA A 191 -15.33 -9.11 -0.92
C ALA A 191 -15.16 -8.87 0.59
N PHE A 192 -16.03 -8.04 1.17
CA PHE A 192 -16.06 -7.77 2.61
C PHE A 192 -16.26 -9.03 3.43
N CYS A 193 -17.25 -9.85 3.09
CA CYS A 193 -17.52 -11.10 3.81
C CYS A 193 -16.33 -12.07 3.79
N ARG A 194 -15.58 -12.13 2.67
CA ARG A 194 -14.35 -12.94 2.56
C ARG A 194 -13.23 -12.41 3.43
N LEU A 195 -12.99 -11.10 3.40
CA LEU A 195 -11.96 -10.47 4.22
C LEU A 195 -12.28 -10.66 5.71
N ALA A 196 -13.51 -10.40 6.13
CA ALA A 196 -13.88 -10.56 7.53
C ALA A 196 -13.75 -12.01 8.01
N LYS A 197 -14.12 -13.00 7.17
CA LYS A 197 -13.88 -14.41 7.49
C LYS A 197 -12.38 -14.73 7.65
N PHE A 198 -11.51 -14.11 6.84
CA PHE A 198 -10.06 -14.25 6.97
C PHE A 198 -9.52 -13.64 8.27
N LEU A 199 -10.13 -12.57 8.77
CA LEU A 199 -9.73 -11.92 10.02
C LEU A 199 -10.21 -12.65 11.28
N SER A 200 -11.28 -13.44 11.19
CA SER A 200 -11.81 -14.24 12.30
C SER A 200 -11.10 -15.57 12.56
N VAL A 201 -10.00 -15.85 11.84
CA VAL A 201 -9.18 -17.08 11.93
C VAL A 201 -7.78 -16.71 12.41
#